data_AF-H2YY66-F1
#
_entry.id   AF-H2YY66-F1
#
_cell.length_a   1.000
_cell.length_b   1.000
_cell.length_c   1.000
_cell.angle_alpha   90.00
_cell.angle_beta   90.00
_cell.angle_gamma   90.00
#
_symmetry.space_group_name_H-M   'P 1'
#
loop_
_entity.id
_entity.type
_entity.pdbx_description
1 polymer ?
#
loop_
_entity_poly.entity_id
_entity_poly.type
_entity_poly.pdbx_seq_one_letter_code
_entity_poly.pdbx_strand_id
1 'polypeptide(L)'
;MGKSVHTENCWTGTPCVQQVRARWTNWENWSRCPHVRCGVRGNNQNRRRRCQGGSPGQQGCNGPDFEVRDCASSSCIPAGWFNWGSWGSCSLRKRERNCNGGIPEKNNNCQGSAFEYSNCESPSPNRLQWSRWSDFAESCGPTLRMIMRLCSGSGCPGEN
;
A
#
# COMPACT_ATOMS: atom_id res chain seq x y z
N MET A 1 19.12 -61.43 52.82
CA MET A 1 19.40 -59.99 52.61
C MET A 1 18.07 -59.24 52.57
N GLY A 2 17.60 -58.72 53.71
CA GLY A 2 16.34 -57.99 53.82
C GLY A 2 16.62 -56.48 53.80
N LYS A 3 15.88 -55.72 52.99
CA LYS A 3 15.97 -54.26 52.96
C LYS A 3 14.83 -53.68 53.79
N SER A 4 15.16 -52.95 54.85
CA SER A 4 14.20 -52.19 55.66
C SER A 4 13.78 -50.93 54.91
N VAL A 5 12.48 -50.78 54.67
CA VAL A 5 11.87 -49.53 54.20
C VAL A 5 11.19 -48.87 55.39
N HIS A 6 11.60 -47.65 55.72
CA HIS A 6 10.94 -46.82 56.71
C HIS A 6 9.76 -46.13 56.04
N THR A 7 8.55 -46.40 56.51
CA THR A 7 7.31 -45.83 55.97
C THR A 7 6.65 -45.00 57.07
N GLU A 8 6.70 -43.68 56.93
CA GLU A 8 5.91 -42.77 57.76
C GLU A 8 4.53 -42.56 57.12
N ASN A 9 3.48 -42.84 57.90
CA ASN A 9 2.10 -42.80 57.44
C ASN A 9 1.61 -41.35 57.26
N CYS A 10 1.27 -40.94 56.04
CA CYS A 10 0.40 -39.78 55.84
C CYS A 10 -1.07 -40.19 56.08
N TRP A 11 -1.53 -40.03 57.32
CA TRP A 11 -2.96 -40.03 57.63
C TRP A 11 -3.62 -38.76 57.07
N THR A 12 -4.17 -38.86 55.86
CA THR A 12 -5.47 -38.34 55.38
C THR A 12 -5.45 -38.47 53.86
N GLY A 13 -6.41 -39.22 53.31
CA GLY A 13 -6.46 -39.68 51.91
C GLY A 13 -6.54 -38.61 50.82
N THR A 14 -5.52 -37.76 50.70
CA THR A 14 -5.32 -36.89 49.55
C THR A 14 -4.13 -37.44 48.78
N PRO A 15 -4.27 -37.82 47.49
CA PRO A 15 -3.11 -38.12 46.68
C PRO A 15 -2.19 -36.89 46.72
N CYS A 16 -0.89 -37.11 46.93
CA CYS A 16 0.12 -36.08 46.77
C CYS A 16 0.20 -35.72 45.28
N VAL A 17 -0.83 -35.06 44.74
CA VAL A 17 -0.67 -34.21 43.57
C VAL A 17 0.32 -33.16 44.04
N GLN A 18 1.58 -33.38 43.68
CA GLN A 18 2.62 -32.36 43.71
C GLN A 18 1.94 -31.07 43.23
N GLN A 19 1.63 -30.16 44.16
CA GLN A 19 1.13 -28.85 43.78
C GLN A 19 2.29 -28.22 43.03
N VAL A 20 2.29 -28.35 41.71
CA VAL A 20 3.20 -27.64 40.84
C VAL A 20 2.89 -26.18 41.10
N ARG A 21 3.69 -25.55 41.97
CA ARG A 21 3.47 -24.16 42.36
C ARG A 21 3.41 -23.34 41.08
N ALA A 22 2.29 -22.63 40.92
CA ALA A 22 2.06 -21.83 39.73
C ALA A 22 3.23 -20.84 39.57
N ARG A 23 3.85 -20.82 38.39
CA ARG A 23 4.93 -19.89 38.07
C ARG A 23 4.93 -19.51 36.61
N TRP A 24 5.37 -18.29 36.33
CA TRP A 24 5.61 -17.87 34.96
C TRP A 24 6.74 -18.67 34.31
N THR A 25 6.55 -19.06 33.05
CA THR A 25 7.68 -19.36 32.17
C THR A 25 8.49 -18.11 31.91
N ASN A 26 9.69 -18.30 31.36
CA ASN A 26 10.37 -17.21 30.68
C ASN A 26 9.45 -16.63 29.58
N TRP A 27 9.61 -15.34 29.34
CA TRP A 27 9.01 -14.69 28.19
C TRP A 27 9.54 -15.33 26.90
N GLU A 28 8.64 -15.49 25.94
CA GLU A 28 9.01 -15.73 24.56
C GLU A 28 9.80 -14.54 24.02
N ASN A 29 10.54 -14.79 22.94
CA ASN A 29 11.19 -13.70 22.20
C ASN A 29 10.14 -12.74 21.67
N TRP A 30 10.52 -11.46 21.61
CA TRP A 30 9.69 -10.45 20.94
C TRP A 30 9.44 -10.85 19.48
N SER A 31 8.20 -10.66 19.03
CA SER A 31 7.85 -10.75 17.63
C SER A 31 8.70 -9.79 16.82
N ARG A 32 8.96 -10.12 15.56
CA ARG A 32 9.64 -9.18 14.66
C ARG A 32 8.79 -7.91 14.52
N CYS A 33 9.46 -6.77 14.43
CA CYS A 33 8.80 -5.53 14.05
C CYS A 33 8.29 -5.66 12.61
N PRO A 34 7.05 -5.23 12.31
CA PRO A 34 6.59 -5.10 10.94
C PRO A 34 7.52 -4.15 10.17
N HIS A 35 7.65 -4.35 8.85
CA HIS A 35 8.42 -3.44 8.00
C HIS A 35 7.91 -1.99 8.18
N VAL A 36 8.78 -1.12 8.70
CA VAL A 36 8.44 0.27 9.04
C VAL A 36 8.42 1.11 7.76
N ARG A 37 7.24 1.53 7.31
CA ARG A 37 7.10 2.62 6.34
C ARG A 37 6.96 3.94 7.10
N CYS A 38 7.71 4.98 6.74
CA CYS A 38 7.55 6.29 7.36
C CYS A 38 6.08 6.75 7.21
N GLY A 39 5.48 7.27 8.29
CA GLY A 39 4.09 7.74 8.30
C GLY A 39 3.04 6.72 8.73
N VAL A 40 3.39 5.44 8.92
CA VAL A 40 2.48 4.46 9.58
C VAL A 40 2.69 4.54 11.09
N ARG A 41 1.71 5.12 11.80
CA ARG A 41 1.65 5.07 13.28
C ARG A 41 1.20 3.68 13.73
N GLY A 42 1.74 3.17 14.84
CA GLY A 42 1.30 1.91 15.46
C GLY A 42 2.13 0.67 15.11
N ASN A 43 3.45 0.81 14.91
CA ASN A 43 4.32 -0.35 14.75
C ASN A 43 4.69 -0.91 16.11
N ASN A 44 4.09 -2.05 16.45
CA ASN A 44 4.26 -2.67 17.75
C ASN A 44 4.81 -4.09 17.58
N GLN A 45 5.63 -4.50 18.55
CA GLN A 45 6.06 -5.88 18.73
C GLN A 45 5.42 -6.42 20.01
N ASN A 46 5.17 -7.72 20.04
CA ASN A 46 4.55 -8.38 21.17
C ASN A 46 5.35 -9.60 21.64
N ARG A 47 5.13 -10.01 22.88
CA ARG A 47 5.65 -11.26 23.44
C ARG A 47 4.63 -11.89 24.38
N ARG A 48 4.78 -13.19 24.59
CA ARG A 48 3.90 -13.99 25.46
C ARG A 48 4.71 -14.77 26.49
N ARG A 49 4.08 -15.10 27.61
CA ARG A 49 4.57 -16.07 28.59
C ARG A 49 3.40 -16.92 29.06
N ARG A 50 3.68 -18.10 29.62
CA ARG A 50 2.63 -19.01 30.11
C ARG A 50 2.77 -19.23 31.60
N CYS A 51 1.65 -19.46 32.28
CA CYS A 51 1.66 -19.92 33.66
C CYS A 51 1.78 -21.45 33.67
N GLN A 52 2.84 -21.98 34.27
CA GLN A 52 2.99 -23.41 34.52
C GLN A 52 2.36 -23.76 35.85
N GLY A 53 1.52 -24.79 35.90
CA GLY A 53 0.87 -25.24 37.15
C GLY A 53 -0.30 -24.37 37.62
N GLY A 54 -0.84 -23.51 36.75
CA GLY A 54 -1.97 -22.65 37.07
C GLY A 54 -2.42 -21.78 35.90
N SER A 55 -3.18 -20.72 36.20
CA SER A 55 -3.66 -19.74 35.22
C SER A 55 -3.12 -18.33 35.51
N PRO A 56 -3.00 -17.47 34.48
CA PRO A 56 -2.71 -16.03 34.68
C PRO A 56 -3.64 -15.41 35.72
N GLY A 57 -3.08 -14.61 36.65
CA GLY A 57 -3.82 -13.98 37.74
C GLY A 57 -3.94 -14.82 39.02
N GLN A 58 -3.53 -16.08 39.02
CA GLN A 58 -3.41 -16.88 40.25
C GLN A 58 -2.12 -16.57 41.02
N GLN A 59 -2.11 -16.91 42.30
CA GLN A 59 -0.93 -16.74 43.15
C GLN A 59 0.27 -17.52 42.58
N GLY A 60 1.34 -16.79 42.21
CA GLY A 60 2.51 -17.32 41.52
C GLY A 60 2.59 -16.95 40.02
N CYS A 61 1.46 -16.51 39.44
CA CYS A 61 1.36 -16.00 38.07
C CYS A 61 0.64 -14.64 38.03
N ASN A 62 1.06 -13.72 38.89
CA ASN A 62 0.50 -12.36 38.92
C ASN A 62 0.99 -11.54 37.72
N GLY A 63 0.09 -10.74 37.15
CA GLY A 63 0.35 -9.88 35.99
C GLY A 63 -0.07 -10.48 34.65
N PRO A 64 0.18 -9.77 33.53
CA PRO A 64 -0.29 -10.18 32.21
C PRO A 64 0.56 -11.32 31.63
N ASP A 65 -0.06 -12.14 30.79
CA ASP A 65 0.58 -13.16 29.96
C ASP A 65 1.03 -12.61 28.59
N PHE A 66 0.58 -11.40 28.25
CA PHE A 66 0.84 -10.73 26.98
C PHE A 66 1.37 -9.31 27.20
N GLU A 67 2.37 -8.92 26.41
CA GLU A 67 2.95 -7.58 26.45
C GLU A 67 3.15 -7.04 25.04
N VAL A 68 2.91 -5.75 24.88
CA VAL A 68 3.09 -5.01 23.63
C VAL A 68 3.98 -3.80 23.90
N ARG A 69 4.94 -3.56 23.01
CA ARG A 69 5.75 -2.33 23.02
C ARG A 69 5.92 -1.79 21.62
N ASP A 70 6.23 -0.50 21.53
CA ASP A 70 6.56 0.13 20.25
C ASP A 70 7.89 -0.39 19.70
N CYS A 71 7.96 -0.47 18.39
CA CYS A 71 9.21 -0.74 17.69
C CYS A 71 10.09 0.51 17.73
N ALA A 72 11.35 0.35 18.15
CA ALA A 72 12.35 1.41 18.01
C ALA A 72 12.49 1.75 16.52
N SER A 73 12.40 3.04 16.19
CA SER A 73 12.45 3.55 14.81
C SER A 73 13.84 3.33 14.22
N SER A 74 14.13 2.11 13.74
CA SER A 74 15.27 1.86 12.87
C SER A 74 14.97 2.53 11.52
N SER A 75 15.67 3.63 11.26
CA SER A 75 15.87 4.31 9.97
C SER A 75 14.74 4.06 8.97
N CYS A 76 13.64 4.78 9.11
CA CYS A 76 12.55 4.66 8.16
C CYS A 76 13.01 5.24 6.81
N ILE A 77 12.78 4.53 5.72
CA ILE A 77 13.05 5.04 4.38
C ILE A 77 11.99 6.12 4.10
N PRO A 78 12.38 7.40 3.94
CA PRO A 78 11.41 8.46 3.69
C PRO A 78 10.58 8.12 2.46
N ALA A 79 9.30 8.43 2.55
CA ALA A 79 8.40 8.25 1.44
C ALA A 79 8.84 9.18 0.28
N GLY A 80 8.87 8.63 -0.92
CA GLY A 80 9.41 9.29 -2.09
C GLY A 80 8.98 8.62 -3.38
N TRP A 81 9.02 9.41 -4.45
CA TRP A 81 8.74 8.93 -5.79
C TRP A 81 9.87 8.04 -6.29
N PHE A 82 9.51 6.91 -6.88
CA PHE A 82 10.40 6.22 -7.80
C PHE A 82 10.57 7.06 -9.08
N ASN A 83 11.59 6.70 -9.87
CA ASN A 83 11.78 7.28 -11.19
C ASN A 83 10.51 7.11 -12.04
N TRP A 84 10.28 8.08 -12.91
CA TRP A 84 9.23 7.97 -13.91
C TRP A 84 9.44 6.73 -14.78
N GLY A 85 8.34 6.05 -15.09
CA GLY A 85 8.32 5.06 -16.15
C GLY A 85 8.55 5.71 -17.52
N SER A 86 8.75 4.86 -18.51
CA SER A 86 8.85 5.29 -19.90
C SER A 86 7.57 5.99 -20.36
N TRP A 87 7.71 6.93 -21.28
CA TRP A 87 6.57 7.50 -21.98
C TRP A 87 5.82 6.42 -22.75
N GLY A 88 4.50 6.43 -22.65
CA GLY A 88 3.61 5.66 -23.52
C GLY A 88 3.72 6.09 -24.99
N SER A 89 3.01 5.38 -25.85
CA SER A 89 2.95 5.69 -27.29
C SER A 89 2.47 7.12 -27.53
N CYS A 90 2.82 7.65 -28.70
CA CYS A 90 2.57 9.06 -29.03
C CYS A 90 1.08 9.44 -29.04
N SER A 91 0.19 8.49 -29.36
CA SER A 91 -1.26 8.66 -29.29
C SER A 91 -1.81 8.81 -27.87
N LEU A 92 -1.08 8.31 -26.86
CA LEU A 92 -1.43 8.38 -25.44
C LEU A 92 -0.16 8.61 -24.63
N ARG A 93 0.49 9.77 -24.85
CA ARG A 93 1.79 10.07 -24.26
C ARG A 93 1.65 10.42 -22.78
N LYS A 94 1.52 9.35 -22.00
CA LYS A 94 1.38 9.31 -20.55
C LYS A 94 2.56 8.57 -19.97
N ARG A 95 3.09 9.03 -18.84
CA ARG A 95 4.00 8.24 -18.00
C ARG A 95 3.50 8.22 -16.57
N GLU A 96 3.91 7.20 -15.85
CA GLU A 96 3.50 6.96 -14.46
C GLU A 96 4.70 6.70 -13.57
N ARG A 97 4.54 6.95 -12.27
CA ARG A 97 5.54 6.69 -11.24
C ARG A 97 4.88 6.12 -10.00
N ASN A 98 5.62 5.27 -9.31
CA ASN A 98 5.15 4.63 -8.08
C ASN A 98 5.70 5.35 -6.85
N CYS A 99 4.97 5.28 -5.74
CA CYS A 99 5.38 5.83 -4.45
C CYS A 99 5.82 4.68 -3.52
N ASN A 100 7.05 4.74 -2.99
CA ASN A 100 7.55 3.73 -2.05
C ASN A 100 6.78 3.77 -0.70
N GLY A 101 6.12 4.89 -0.40
CA GLY A 101 5.32 5.13 0.80
C GLY A 101 3.88 4.61 0.72
N GLY A 102 3.49 3.91 -0.35
CA GLY A 102 2.12 3.46 -0.56
C GLY A 102 1.27 4.51 -1.29
N ILE A 103 0.10 4.87 -0.73
CA ILE A 103 -0.83 5.81 -1.38
C ILE A 103 -0.23 7.22 -1.33
N PRO A 104 0.01 7.90 -2.48
CA PRO A 104 0.71 9.18 -2.53
C PRO A 104 0.11 10.29 -1.65
N GLU A 105 -1.23 10.36 -1.62
CA GLU A 105 -2.00 11.39 -0.91
C GLU A 105 -2.13 11.12 0.60
N LYS A 106 -1.79 9.90 1.04
CA LYS A 106 -1.91 9.54 2.46
C LYS A 106 -0.65 9.98 3.20
N ASN A 107 -0.83 10.80 4.23
CA ASN A 107 0.22 11.28 5.13
C ASN A 107 1.36 12.07 4.45
N ASN A 108 1.08 12.78 3.34
CA ASN A 108 2.07 13.55 2.58
C ASN A 108 3.28 12.72 2.12
N ASN A 109 3.08 11.43 1.88
CA ASN A 109 4.15 10.50 1.55
C ASN A 109 4.83 10.83 0.22
N CYS A 110 4.07 11.21 -0.80
CA CYS A 110 4.61 11.56 -2.11
C CYS A 110 3.84 12.75 -2.70
N GLN A 111 4.40 13.95 -2.58
CA GLN A 111 3.76 15.17 -3.07
C GLN A 111 3.78 15.25 -4.61
N GLY A 112 2.62 15.50 -5.22
CA GLY A 112 2.43 15.63 -6.67
C GLY A 112 1.69 14.45 -7.31
N SER A 113 1.50 14.49 -8.63
CA SER A 113 0.73 13.47 -9.35
C SER A 113 1.52 12.19 -9.63
N ALA A 114 0.86 11.03 -9.57
CA ALA A 114 1.43 9.75 -10.01
C ALA A 114 1.47 9.59 -11.53
N PHE A 115 0.76 10.46 -12.26
CA PHE A 115 0.63 10.45 -13.71
C PHE A 115 1.06 11.80 -14.28
N GLU A 116 1.69 11.74 -15.44
CA GLU A 116 2.03 12.91 -16.24
C GLU A 116 1.65 12.66 -17.69
N TYR A 117 1.11 13.71 -18.32
CA TYR A 117 0.68 13.71 -19.71
C TYR A 117 1.52 14.72 -20.47
N SER A 118 1.93 14.36 -21.69
CA SER A 118 2.59 15.28 -22.61
C SER A 118 1.85 15.25 -23.93
N ASN A 119 1.86 16.39 -24.64
CA ASN A 119 1.46 16.40 -26.02
C ASN A 119 2.53 15.70 -26.86
N CYS A 120 2.07 15.00 -27.89
CA CYS A 120 2.94 14.62 -28.97
C CYS A 120 2.88 15.74 -30.00
N GLU A 121 3.97 16.49 -30.14
CA GLU A 121 4.26 17.15 -31.41
C GLU A 121 4.61 16.04 -32.39
N SER A 122 3.59 15.39 -32.95
CA SER A 122 3.79 14.62 -34.16
C SER A 122 4.24 15.59 -35.23
N PRO A 123 5.40 15.39 -35.88
CA PRO A 123 5.59 15.95 -37.20
C PRO A 123 4.68 15.16 -38.14
N SER A 124 3.39 15.46 -38.14
CA SER A 124 2.49 14.97 -39.18
C SER A 124 2.75 15.79 -40.44
N PRO A 125 3.20 15.19 -41.56
CA PRO A 125 3.30 15.87 -42.84
C PRO A 125 1.92 15.92 -43.53
N ASN A 126 0.83 15.96 -42.78
CA ASN A 126 -0.47 16.25 -43.36
C ASN A 126 -0.60 17.76 -43.38
N ARG A 127 0.00 18.36 -44.43
CA ARG A 127 -0.36 19.71 -44.82
C ARG A 127 -1.88 19.77 -44.85
N LEU A 128 -2.43 20.61 -43.98
CA LEU A 128 -3.80 21.07 -44.07
C LEU A 128 -3.98 21.61 -45.48
N GLN A 129 -4.72 20.89 -46.32
CA GLN A 129 -5.02 21.34 -47.67
C GLN A 129 -6.53 21.33 -47.80
N TRP A 130 -7.08 22.54 -47.91
CA TRP A 130 -8.37 22.72 -48.53
C TRP A 130 -8.36 22.04 -49.89
N SER A 131 -9.44 21.32 -50.23
CA SER A 131 -9.64 20.93 -51.62
C SER A 131 -9.65 22.17 -52.50
N ARG A 132 -9.44 22.00 -53.81
CA ARG A 132 -9.80 23.06 -54.76
C ARG A 132 -11.26 23.45 -54.53
N TRP A 133 -11.57 24.74 -54.69
CA TRP A 133 -12.95 25.22 -54.75
C TRP A 133 -13.68 24.45 -55.84
N SER A 134 -14.92 24.05 -55.57
CA SER A 134 -15.80 23.54 -56.60
C SER A 134 -16.02 24.61 -57.68
N ASP A 135 -16.28 24.18 -58.91
CA ASP A 135 -16.88 25.08 -59.89
C ASP A 135 -18.24 25.58 -59.37
N PHE A 136 -18.75 26.66 -59.95
CA PHE A 136 -20.00 27.28 -59.52
C PHE A 136 -21.13 26.24 -59.48
N ALA A 137 -21.68 26.00 -58.30
CA ALA A 137 -22.88 25.19 -58.18
C ALA A 137 -24.07 26.02 -58.67
N GLU A 138 -24.76 25.53 -59.71
CA GLU A 138 -26.00 26.14 -60.15
C GLU A 138 -27.07 25.99 -59.06
N SER A 139 -27.45 27.14 -58.51
CA SER A 139 -28.72 27.44 -57.85
C SER A 139 -28.90 27.06 -56.36
N CYS A 140 -28.74 28.07 -55.50
CA CYS A 140 -29.69 28.33 -54.42
C CYS A 140 -30.34 29.69 -54.70
N GLY A 141 -31.30 29.71 -55.64
CA GLY A 141 -32.12 30.89 -55.95
C GLY A 141 -31.52 31.90 -56.94
N PRO A 142 -32.29 32.94 -57.32
CA PRO A 142 -32.05 33.76 -58.51
C PRO A 142 -30.89 34.79 -58.41
N THR A 143 -30.19 34.92 -57.28
CA THR A 143 -29.16 35.96 -57.10
C THR A 143 -27.89 35.51 -56.37
N LEU A 144 -27.77 34.26 -55.94
CA LEU A 144 -26.62 33.80 -55.16
C LEU A 144 -25.87 32.66 -55.86
N ARG A 145 -24.56 32.88 -56.06
CA ARG A 145 -23.60 31.86 -56.50
C ARG A 145 -22.77 31.43 -55.30
N MET A 146 -22.71 30.13 -55.02
CA MET A 146 -21.90 29.57 -53.92
C MET A 146 -20.88 28.58 -54.45
N ILE A 147 -19.69 28.60 -53.87
CA ILE A 147 -18.60 27.64 -54.11
C ILE A 147 -18.32 26.88 -52.81
N MET A 148 -18.02 25.59 -52.90
CA MET A 148 -17.78 24.73 -51.74
C MET A 148 -16.37 24.14 -51.82
N ARG A 149 -15.70 24.02 -50.68
CA ARG A 149 -14.44 23.28 -50.54
C ARG A 149 -14.54 22.34 -49.35
N LEU A 150 -14.00 21.13 -49.49
CA LEU A 150 -13.96 20.14 -48.43
C LEU A 150 -12.62 20.27 -47.68
N CYS A 151 -12.67 20.05 -46.38
CA CYS A 151 -11.52 20.08 -45.51
C CYS A 151 -11.30 18.66 -44.96
N SER A 152 -10.12 18.10 -45.20
CA SER A 152 -9.75 16.78 -44.69
C SER A 152 -9.01 16.93 -43.37
N GLY A 153 -9.73 16.86 -42.24
CA GLY A 153 -9.21 16.95 -40.87
C GLY A 153 -10.27 17.43 -39.87
N SER A 154 -9.95 17.48 -38.58
CA SER A 154 -10.82 18.06 -37.54
C SER A 154 -10.33 19.46 -37.13
N GLY A 155 -11.19 20.48 -37.28
CA GLY A 155 -10.91 21.87 -36.86
C GLY A 155 -10.76 22.88 -38.01
N CYS A 156 -11.62 22.82 -39.03
CA CYS A 156 -11.60 23.79 -40.13
C CYS A 156 -12.30 25.07 -39.67
N PRO A 157 -11.58 26.21 -39.51
CA PRO A 157 -12.22 27.47 -39.16
C PRO A 157 -13.04 27.98 -40.36
N GLY A 158 -14.24 28.49 -40.08
CA GLY A 158 -15.02 29.25 -41.06
C GLY A 158 -14.37 30.62 -41.25
N GLU A 159 -13.91 30.91 -42.46
CA GLU A 159 -13.41 32.23 -42.83
C GLU A 159 -14.57 33.06 -43.39
N ASN A 160 -14.67 34.32 -42.93
CA ASN A 160 -15.69 35.33 -43.27
C ASN A 160 -15.95 35.50 -44.77
#